data_AF-A0A0L0JKX0-F1
#
_entry.id   AF-A0A0L0JKX0-F1
#
_cell.length_a   1.000
_cell.length_b   1.000
_cell.length_c   1.000
_cell.angle_alpha   90.00
_cell.angle_beta   90.00
_cell.angle_gamma   90.00
#
_symmetry.space_group_name_H-M   'P 1'
#
loop_
_entity.id
_entity.type
_entity.pdbx_description
1 polymer ?
#
loop_
_entity_poly.entity_id
_entity_poly.type
_entity_poly.pdbx_seq_one_letter_code
_entity_poly.pdbx_strand_id
1 'polypeptide(L)'
;MSAPSSPPEETVLVFDRDEELFAYPSLTHVTNDLEAMDVEDAEYPAVYLPDGRVLELSAPDGYEGPVLLHRTGRTDLAGLERRTARYWARYGQRYWPGAAPLGPEEMARLLLAPEERSGGGVSRRLLRWLLRRP
;
A
#
# COMPACT_ATOMS: atom_id res chain seq x y z
N MET A 1 8.12 3.55 29.20
CA MET A 1 7.39 2.94 28.07
C MET A 1 7.81 3.70 26.84
N SER A 2 8.71 3.16 26.02
CA SER A 2 9.14 3.81 24.78
C SER A 2 8.05 3.62 23.73
N ALA A 3 7.62 4.69 23.08
CA ALA A 3 6.74 4.59 21.92
C ALA A 3 7.41 3.71 20.85
N PRO A 4 6.66 2.86 20.13
CA PRO A 4 7.24 2.13 19.01
C PRO A 4 7.74 3.14 17.96
N SER A 5 8.97 2.93 17.51
CA SER A 5 9.68 3.76 16.54
C SER A 5 8.84 4.00 15.28
N SER A 6 8.91 5.20 14.70
CA SER A 6 8.31 5.52 13.40
C SER A 6 8.69 4.48 12.33
N PRO A 7 7.83 4.22 11.33
CA PRO A 7 8.21 3.38 10.20
C PRO A 7 9.45 3.97 9.49
N PRO A 8 10.24 3.15 8.76
CA PRO A 8 11.34 3.66 7.96
C PRO A 8 10.89 4.85 7.09
N GLU A 9 11.71 5.89 6.98
CA GLU A 9 11.37 7.18 6.32
C GLU A 9 10.85 7.04 4.86
N GLU A 10 11.05 5.87 4.25
CA GLU A 10 10.68 5.55 2.87
C GLU A 10 9.62 4.45 2.75
N THR A 11 8.86 4.18 3.82
CA THR A 11 7.67 3.32 3.74
C THR A 11 6.69 3.89 2.72
N VAL A 12 6.11 3.03 1.89
CA VAL A 12 5.18 3.45 0.83
C VAL A 12 3.83 2.78 1.03
N LEU A 13 2.78 3.59 0.93
CA LEU A 13 1.39 3.16 0.90
C LEU A 13 0.87 3.27 -0.53
N VAL A 14 0.45 2.14 -1.09
CA VAL A 14 -0.12 2.04 -2.43
C VAL A 14 -1.60 1.68 -2.28
N PHE A 15 -2.46 2.45 -2.93
CA PHE A 15 -3.87 2.11 -3.07
C PHE A 15 -4.15 1.71 -4.51
N ASP A 16 -4.82 0.57 -4.70
CA ASP A 16 -5.35 0.22 -6.01
C ASP A 16 -6.65 0.99 -6.32
N ARG A 17 -7.17 0.79 -7.53
CA ARG A 17 -8.42 1.39 -8.02
C ARG A 17 -9.65 1.03 -7.18
N ASP A 18 -9.60 -0.08 -6.45
CA ASP A 18 -10.67 -0.57 -5.58
C ASP A 18 -10.50 -0.10 -4.12
N GLU A 19 -9.51 0.78 -3.89
CA GLU A 19 -9.09 1.31 -2.59
C GLU A 19 -8.55 0.24 -1.62
N GLU A 20 -8.07 -0.90 -2.13
CA GLU A 20 -7.28 -1.86 -1.34
C GLU A 20 -5.94 -1.21 -0.96
N LEU A 21 -5.49 -1.39 0.28
CA LEU A 21 -4.28 -0.78 0.80
C LEU A 21 -3.14 -1.79 0.93
N PHE A 22 -2.00 -1.39 0.38
CA PHE A 22 -0.76 -2.14 0.43
C PHE A 22 0.36 -1.28 1.04
N ALA A 23 1.06 -1.81 2.04
CA ALA A 23 2.23 -1.16 2.62
C ALA A 23 3.52 -1.87 2.18
N TYR A 24 4.54 -1.08 1.86
CA TYR A 24 5.87 -1.55 1.46
C TYR A 24 6.94 -0.90 2.33
N PRO A 25 7.98 -1.65 2.73
CA PRO A 25 8.98 -1.15 3.67
C PRO A 25 9.96 -0.15 3.03
N SER A 26 10.05 -0.10 1.70
CA SER A 26 10.88 0.88 0.98
C SER A 26 10.41 1.10 -0.46
N LEU A 27 10.89 2.17 -1.10
CA LEU A 27 10.65 2.45 -2.52
C LEU A 27 11.06 1.27 -3.42
N THR A 28 12.23 0.68 -3.16
CA THR A 28 12.75 -0.48 -3.92
C THR A 28 11.84 -1.69 -3.87
N HIS A 29 11.19 -1.93 -2.71
CA HIS A 29 10.25 -3.05 -2.60
C HIS A 29 9.02 -2.83 -3.48
N VAL A 30 8.50 -1.60 -3.53
CA VAL A 30 7.36 -1.26 -4.40
C VAL A 30 7.70 -1.54 -5.87
N THR A 31 8.82 -0.98 -6.34
CA THR A 31 9.20 -1.06 -7.76
C THR A 31 9.59 -2.48 -8.21
N ASN A 32 9.97 -3.35 -7.28
CA ASN A 32 10.29 -4.75 -7.57
C ASN A 32 9.06 -5.68 -7.49
N ASP A 33 8.02 -5.30 -6.76
CA ASP A 33 6.82 -6.12 -6.55
C ASP A 33 5.73 -5.81 -7.58
N LEU A 34 5.56 -4.53 -7.95
CA LEU A 34 4.55 -4.11 -8.91
C LEU A 34 4.94 -4.46 -10.35
N GLU A 35 3.93 -4.86 -11.14
CA GLU A 35 4.11 -5.19 -12.56
C GLU A 35 3.87 -3.94 -13.41
N ALA A 36 4.71 -3.73 -14.43
CA ALA A 36 4.60 -2.57 -15.31
C ALA A 36 3.27 -2.51 -16.07
N MET A 37 2.72 -3.67 -16.44
CA MET A 37 1.37 -3.77 -17.02
C MET A 37 0.29 -3.13 -16.12
N ASP A 38 0.29 -3.44 -14.83
CA ASP A 38 -0.70 -2.88 -13.90
C ASP A 38 -0.53 -1.35 -13.76
N VAL A 39 0.71 -0.88 -13.79
CA VAL A 39 1.02 0.56 -13.74
C VAL A 39 0.54 1.26 -15.01
N GLU A 40 0.78 0.70 -16.19
CA GLU A 40 0.26 1.19 -17.47
C GLU A 40 -1.28 1.20 -17.51
N ASP A 41 -1.91 0.18 -16.93
CA ASP A 41 -3.37 0.09 -16.81
C ASP A 41 -3.95 1.00 -15.70
N ALA A 42 -3.11 1.83 -15.07
CA ALA A 42 -3.46 2.74 -13.97
C ALA A 42 -4.15 2.04 -12.78
N GLU A 43 -3.74 0.79 -12.48
CA GLU A 43 -4.28 0.01 -11.36
C GLU A 43 -4.01 0.68 -10.01
N TYR A 44 -2.92 1.45 -9.89
CA TYR A 44 -2.48 2.10 -8.64
C TYR A 44 -2.56 3.63 -8.73
N PRO A 45 -3.76 4.23 -8.70
CA PRO A 45 -3.94 5.66 -8.91
C PRO A 45 -3.44 6.53 -7.75
N ALA A 46 -3.06 5.93 -6.61
CA ALA A 46 -2.75 6.66 -5.39
C ALA A 46 -1.57 6.03 -4.63
N VAL A 47 -0.44 6.73 -4.59
CA VAL A 47 0.77 6.30 -3.88
C VAL A 47 1.26 7.41 -2.96
N TYR A 48 1.56 7.05 -1.71
CA TYR A 48 1.88 7.99 -0.66
C TYR A 48 3.04 7.51 0.22
N LEU A 49 3.73 8.46 0.83
CA LEU A 49 4.44 8.23 2.09
C LEU A 49 3.44 8.42 3.27
N PRO A 50 3.68 7.81 4.45
CA PRO A 50 2.77 7.90 5.59
C PRO A 50 2.45 9.32 6.08
N ASP A 51 3.33 10.28 5.79
CA ASP A 51 3.15 11.70 6.12
C ASP A 51 2.29 12.49 5.10
N GLY A 52 1.76 11.81 4.09
CA GLY A 52 0.89 12.40 3.07
C GLY A 52 1.62 12.95 1.85
N ARG A 53 2.95 12.84 1.75
CA ARG A 53 3.67 13.17 0.50
C ARG A 53 3.23 12.21 -0.61
N VAL A 54 2.94 12.76 -1.78
CA VAL A 54 2.43 12.02 -2.94
C VAL A 54 3.58 11.56 -3.82
N LEU A 55 3.50 10.29 -4.22
CA LEU A 55 4.42 9.64 -5.15
C LEU A 55 3.66 9.27 -6.43
N GLU A 56 4.38 9.07 -7.52
CA GLU A 56 3.81 8.69 -8.81
C GLU A 56 4.55 7.47 -9.36
N LEU A 57 3.81 6.48 -9.85
CA LEU A 57 4.34 5.31 -10.53
C LEU A 57 4.35 5.54 -12.03
N SER A 58 5.34 4.99 -12.72
CA SER A 58 5.40 5.00 -14.18
C SER A 58 6.07 3.73 -14.70
N ALA A 59 5.67 3.27 -15.88
CA ALA A 59 6.32 2.18 -16.61
C ALA A 59 6.84 2.73 -17.96
N PRO A 60 8.00 3.42 -17.97
CA PRO A 60 8.45 4.19 -19.14
C PRO A 60 8.70 3.33 -20.39
N ASP A 61 8.98 2.03 -20.21
CA ASP A 61 9.19 1.09 -21.31
C ASP A 61 7.92 0.24 -21.60
N GLY A 62 6.76 0.70 -21.14
CA GLY A 62 5.47 0.06 -21.32
C GLY A 62 5.28 -1.23 -20.50
N TYR A 63 4.38 -2.10 -20.96
CA TYR A 63 3.86 -3.26 -20.23
C TYR A 63 4.90 -4.29 -19.72
N GLU A 64 6.10 -4.34 -20.30
CA GLU A 64 7.16 -5.31 -19.95
C GLU A 64 8.40 -4.65 -19.31
N GLY A 65 8.32 -3.35 -19.02
CA GLY A 65 9.43 -2.54 -18.52
C GLY A 65 9.64 -2.58 -17.00
N PRO A 66 10.64 -1.84 -16.50
CA PRO A 66 10.77 -1.59 -15.08
C PRO A 66 9.67 -0.63 -14.59
N VAL A 67 9.23 -0.83 -13.34
CA VAL A 67 8.42 0.16 -12.64
C VAL A 67 9.33 1.19 -11.99
N LEU A 68 9.07 2.47 -12.23
CA LEU A 68 9.74 3.59 -11.58
C LEU A 68 8.77 4.30 -10.64
N LEU A 69 9.31 4.91 -9.59
CA LEU A 69 8.56 5.68 -8.62
C LEU A 69 9.21 7.06 -8.44
N HIS A 70 8.39 8.11 -8.58
CA HIS A 70 8.82 9.50 -8.61
C HIS A 70 8.25 10.27 -7.43
N ARG A 71 9.06 11.18 -6.88
CA ARG A 71 8.59 12.17 -5.90
C ARG A 71 7.96 13.35 -6.64
N THR A 72 6.70 13.64 -6.35
CA THR A 72 5.95 14.70 -7.05
C THR A 72 6.14 16.10 -6.46
N GLY A 73 6.68 16.19 -5.24
CA GLY A 73 6.72 17.44 -4.46
C GLY A 73 5.36 17.87 -3.90
N ARG A 74 4.29 17.10 -4.13
CA ARG A 74 2.94 17.37 -3.61
C ARG A 74 2.71 16.66 -2.28
N THR A 75 1.80 17.23 -1.48
CA THR A 75 1.30 16.63 -0.25
C THR A 75 -0.23 16.63 -0.27
N ASP A 76 -0.85 15.50 0.08
CA ASP A 76 -2.31 15.34 0.24
C ASP A 76 -2.60 14.41 1.43
N LEU A 77 -2.26 14.88 2.64
CA LEU A 77 -2.51 14.12 3.88
C LEU A 77 -4.00 13.83 4.06
N ALA A 78 -4.88 14.81 3.79
CA ALA A 78 -6.31 14.61 3.94
C ALA A 78 -6.84 13.52 2.98
N GLY A 79 -6.31 13.43 1.75
CA GLY A 79 -6.63 12.37 0.80
C GLY A 79 -6.14 11.00 1.23
N LEU A 80 -4.95 10.93 1.83
CA LEU A 80 -4.42 9.71 2.43
C LEU A 80 -5.29 9.24 3.60
N GLU A 81 -5.58 10.12 4.57
CA GLU A 81 -6.42 9.81 5.73
C GLU A 81 -7.80 9.29 5.33
N ARG A 82 -8.45 9.93 4.34
CA ARG A 82 -9.74 9.46 3.82
C ARG A 82 -9.67 8.05 3.26
N ARG A 83 -8.62 7.70 2.51
CA ARG A 83 -8.45 6.37 1.93
C ARG A 83 -8.16 5.32 3.00
N THR A 84 -7.28 5.62 3.94
CA THR A 84 -7.00 4.74 5.09
C THR A 84 -8.27 4.48 5.91
N ALA A 85 -9.09 5.52 6.16
CA ALA A 85 -10.35 5.36 6.87
C ALA A 85 -11.35 4.45 6.11
N ARG A 86 -11.40 4.53 4.78
CA ARG A 86 -12.25 3.65 3.96
C ARG A 86 -11.78 2.20 3.98
N TYR A 87 -10.48 1.97 3.83
CA TYR A 87 -9.89 0.65 3.99
C TYR A 87 -10.23 0.05 5.37
N TRP A 88 -10.08 0.84 6.43
CA TRP A 88 -10.44 0.42 7.78
C TRP A 88 -11.92 0.12 7.94
N ALA A 89 -12.82 0.95 7.39
CA ALA A 89 -14.26 0.70 7.46
C ALA A 89 -14.64 -0.63 6.77
N ARG A 90 -13.93 -0.99 5.70
CA ARG A 90 -14.18 -2.23 4.94
C ARG A 90 -13.62 -3.47 5.61
N TYR A 91 -12.43 -3.38 6.20
CA TYR A 91 -11.66 -4.55 6.64
C TYR A 91 -11.29 -4.55 8.12
N GLY A 92 -11.26 -3.38 8.76
CA GLY A 92 -10.83 -3.19 10.14
C GLY A 92 -11.55 -4.10 11.13
N GLN A 93 -12.89 -4.15 11.08
CA GLN A 93 -13.66 -5.02 11.98
C GLN A 93 -13.48 -6.51 11.69
N ARG A 94 -13.13 -6.88 10.45
CA ARG A 94 -12.94 -8.27 10.04
C ARG A 94 -11.63 -8.83 10.56
N TYR A 95 -10.56 -8.04 10.51
CA TYR A 95 -9.21 -8.50 10.89
C TYR A 95 -8.81 -8.05 12.30
N TRP A 96 -9.40 -6.96 12.80
CA TRP A 96 -9.14 -6.35 14.12
C TRP A 96 -10.45 -5.92 14.81
N PRO A 97 -11.30 -6.88 15.22
CA PRO A 97 -12.58 -6.58 15.85
C PRO A 97 -12.41 -5.74 17.13
N GLY A 98 -13.19 -4.66 17.24
CA GLY A 98 -13.17 -3.77 18.40
C GLY A 98 -12.00 -2.77 18.45
N ALA A 99 -11.08 -2.80 17.49
CA ALA A 99 -10.04 -1.78 17.39
C ALA A 99 -10.59 -0.45 16.85
N ALA A 100 -10.02 0.66 17.29
CA ALA A 100 -10.32 1.98 16.76
C ALA A 100 -9.67 2.17 15.37
N PRO A 101 -10.24 3.02 14.50
CA PRO A 101 -9.61 3.39 13.24
C PRO A 101 -8.18 3.89 13.41
N LEU A 102 -7.29 3.42 12.55
CA LEU A 102 -5.88 3.79 12.56
C LEU A 102 -5.59 4.90 11.56
N GLY A 103 -4.66 5.78 11.94
CA GLY A 103 -4.06 6.74 11.02
C GLY A 103 -3.15 6.06 10.00
N PRO A 104 -2.68 6.80 8.98
CA PRO A 104 -1.85 6.23 7.91
C PRO A 104 -0.54 5.61 8.43
N GLU A 105 0.14 6.26 9.37
CA GLU A 105 1.36 5.74 9.96
C GLU A 105 1.12 4.47 10.79
N GLU A 106 0.11 4.47 11.66
CA GLU A 106 -0.25 3.28 12.44
C GLU A 106 -0.62 2.12 11.52
N MET A 107 -1.35 2.39 10.44
CA MET A 107 -1.73 1.40 9.45
C MET A 107 -0.51 0.82 8.74
N ALA A 108 0.43 1.68 8.32
CA ALA A 108 1.68 1.24 7.70
C ALA A 108 2.46 0.31 8.63
N ARG A 109 2.60 0.67 9.91
CA ARG A 109 3.26 -0.17 10.93
C ARG A 109 2.55 -1.50 11.11
N LEU A 110 1.22 -1.49 11.17
CA LEU A 110 0.41 -2.70 11.35
C LEU A 110 0.59 -3.67 10.18
N LEU A 111 0.56 -3.17 8.94
CA LEU A 111 0.68 -3.98 7.73
C LEU A 111 2.11 -4.49 7.49
N LEU A 112 3.12 -3.81 8.02
CA LEU A 112 4.53 -4.20 7.92
C LEU A 112 5.04 -5.00 9.12
N ALA A 113 4.25 -5.12 10.19
CA ALA A 113 4.65 -5.87 11.36
C ALA A 113 4.90 -7.35 10.99
N PRO A 114 6.05 -7.94 11.34
CA PRO A 114 6.31 -9.35 11.07
C PRO A 114 5.23 -10.23 11.73
N GLU A 115 4.61 -11.10 10.94
CA GLU A 115 3.56 -12.00 11.42
C GLU A 115 4.09 -12.95 12.51
N GLU A 116 3.73 -12.74 13.78
CA GLU A 116 3.38 -13.87 14.65
C GLU A 116 1.96 -14.34 14.32
N ARG A 117 1.70 -14.77 13.08
CA ARG A 117 0.50 -15.54 12.73
C ARG A 117 0.83 -16.54 11.65
N SER A 118 1.07 -17.77 12.09
CA SER A 118 1.00 -18.96 11.27
C SER A 118 -0.29 -18.98 10.46
N GLY A 119 -0.15 -19.02 9.13
CA GLY A 119 -1.18 -19.52 8.22
C GLY A 119 -1.72 -18.49 7.25
N GLY A 120 -1.05 -18.39 6.09
CA GLY A 120 -1.72 -17.94 4.87
C GLY A 120 -1.21 -16.66 4.23
N GLY A 121 0.12 -16.49 4.15
CA GLY A 121 0.71 -15.61 3.13
C GLY A 121 0.45 -16.18 1.74
N VAL A 122 -0.76 -16.02 1.22
CA VAL A 122 -1.04 -16.24 -0.19
C VAL A 122 -0.26 -15.17 -0.93
N SER A 123 0.72 -15.53 -1.76
CA SER A 123 1.42 -14.55 -2.59
C SER A 123 0.36 -13.74 -3.36
N ARG A 124 0.51 -12.41 -3.45
CA ARG A 124 -0.48 -11.57 -4.15
C ARG A 124 -0.74 -12.05 -5.59
N ARG A 125 0.25 -12.68 -6.23
CA ARG A 125 0.11 -13.40 -7.51
C ARG A 125 -0.94 -14.51 -7.50
N LEU A 126 -1.01 -15.31 -6.42
CA LEU A 126 -2.02 -16.34 -6.23
C LEU A 126 -3.40 -15.76 -5.91
N LEU A 127 -3.48 -14.67 -5.13
CA LEU A 127 -4.74 -13.99 -4.85
C LEU A 127 -5.34 -13.36 -6.12
N ARG A 128 -4.50 -12.76 -6.99
CA ARG A 128 -4.89 -12.25 -8.31
C ARG A 128 -5.37 -13.35 -9.27
N TRP A 129 -4.74 -14.53 -9.27
CA TRP A 129 -5.20 -15.65 -10.11
C TRP A 129 -6.58 -16.16 -9.69
N LEU A 130 -6.90 -16.13 -8.39
CA LEU A 130 -8.20 -16.55 -7.86
C LEU A 130 -9.31 -15.55 -8.14
N LEU A 131 -9.00 -14.25 -8.23
CA LEU A 131 -9.98 -13.18 -8.51
C LEU A 131 -10.22 -12.91 -10.00
N ARG A 132 -9.39 -13.48 -10.89
CA ARG A 132 -9.51 -13.36 -12.37
C ARG A 132 -10.30 -14.50 -13.03
N ARG A 133 -10.99 -15.38 -12.29
CA ARG A 133 -11.86 -16.39 -12.91
C ARG A 133 -13.24 -15.78 -13.24
N PRO A 134 -13.75 -16.00 -14.47
CA PRO A 134 -15.04 -15.51 -14.92
C PRO A 134 -16.22 -16.11 -14.14
#